data_AF-A0A6I1L3Y8-F1
#
_entry.id   AF-A0A6I1L3Y8-F1
#
_cell.length_a   1.000
_cell.length_b   1.000
_cell.length_c   1.000
_cell.angle_alpha   90.00
_cell.angle_beta   90.00
_cell.angle_gamma   90.00
#
_symmetry.space_group_name_H-M   'P 1'
#
loop_
_entity.id
_entity.type
_entity.pdbx_description
1 polymer ?
#
loop_
_entity_poly.entity_id
_entity_poly.type
_entity_poly.pdbx_seq_one_letter_code
_entity_poly.pdbx_strand_id
1 'polypeptide(L)' 'MKEDTRVTRATRNLRKTHDAVAENNETAAFDLMRAVEKVADEVLRQRLLNTIHRLNQDAHELREARDSVEQVSVRLA' A
#
# COMPACT_ATOMS: atom_id res chain seq x y z
N MET A 1 -5.69 16.03 28.49
CA MET A 1 -4.87 14.79 28.47
C MET A 1 -5.53 13.57 27.81
N LYS A 2 -6.83 13.26 27.96
CA LYS A 2 -7.43 12.05 27.33
C LYS A 2 -7.60 12.13 25.80
N GLU A 3 -7.61 13.33 25.24
CA GLU A 3 -7.86 13.59 23.82
C GLU A 3 -6.60 13.39 22.96
N ASP A 4 -5.45 13.92 23.39
CA ASP A 4 -4.15 13.68 22.75
C ASP A 4 -3.83 12.19 22.58
N THR A 5 -4.04 11.38 23.62
CA THR A 5 -3.74 9.94 23.58
C THR A 5 -4.61 9.19 22.57
N ARG A 6 -5.84 9.67 22.29
CA ARG A 6 -6.74 9.08 21.29
C ARG A 6 -6.28 9.42 19.88
N VAL A 7 -5.88 10.67 19.65
CA VAL A 7 -5.34 11.13 18.36
C VAL A 7 -4.08 10.34 18.00
N THR A 8 -3.14 10.17 18.95
CA THR A 8 -1.92 9.37 18.71
C THR A 8 -2.23 7.90 18.38
N ARG A 9 -3.26 7.30 19.00
CA ARG A 9 -3.67 5.92 18.72
C ARG A 9 -4.33 5.78 17.34
N ALA A 10 -5.20 6.72 16.96
CA ALA A 10 -5.84 6.74 15.66
C ALA A 10 -4.80 6.88 14.54
N THR A 11 -3.86 7.82 14.66
CA THR A 11 -2.74 8.00 13.74
C THR A 11 -1.91 6.72 13.59
N ARG A 12 -1.55 6.07 14.72
CA ARG A 12 -0.77 4.82 14.69
C ARG A 12 -1.52 3.70 13.97
N ASN A 13 -2.83 3.58 14.20
CA ASN A 13 -3.65 2.58 13.53
C ASN A 13 -3.73 2.83 12.03
N LEU A 14 -3.93 4.08 11.60
CA LEU A 14 -3.95 4.44 10.18
C LEU A 14 -2.62 4.11 9.49
N ARG A 15 -1.48 4.44 10.12
CA ARG A 15 -0.15 4.09 9.60
C ARG A 15 -0.01 2.58 9.41
N LYS A 16 -0.38 1.80 10.43
CA LYS A 16 -0.35 0.33 10.36
C LYS A 16 -1.23 -0.22 9.25
N THR A 17 -2.42 0.35 9.06
CA THR A 17 -3.31 -0.06 7.98
C THR A 17 -2.71 0.23 6.61
N HIS A 18 -2.14 1.42 6.40
CA HIS A 18 -1.46 1.74 5.13
C HIS A 18 -0.28 0.83 4.86
N ASP A 19 0.57 0.57 5.86
CA ASP A 19 1.71 -0.35 5.73
C ASP A 19 1.24 -1.77 5.36
N ALA A 20 0.22 -2.29 6.05
CA ALA A 20 -0.30 -3.63 5.80
C ALA A 20 -0.94 -3.76 4.41
N VAL A 21 -1.66 -2.74 3.94
CA VAL A 21 -2.26 -2.78 2.59
C VAL A 21 -1.18 -2.65 1.52
N ALA A 22 -0.14 -1.85 1.74
CA ALA A 22 1.00 -1.75 0.81
C ALA A 22 1.72 -3.10 0.68
N GLU A 23 1.98 -3.79 1.80
CA GLU A 23 2.59 -5.12 1.82
C GLU A 23 1.73 -6.17 1.10
N ASN A 24 0.41 -6.13 1.29
CA ASN A 24 -0.52 -7.00 0.57
C ASN A 24 -0.48 -6.76 -0.94
N ASN A 25 -0.42 -5.50 -1.37
CA ASN A 25 -0.34 -5.14 -2.79
C ASN A 25 0.98 -5.62 -3.42
N GLU A 26 2.11 -5.44 -2.73
CA GLU A 26 3.42 -5.93 -3.17
C GLU A 26 3.43 -7.47 -3.27
N THR A 27 2.85 -8.15 -2.29
CA THR A 27 2.73 -9.62 -2.28
C THR A 27 1.90 -10.10 -3.47
N ALA A 28 0.72 -9.49 -3.70
CA ALA A 28 -0.13 -9.82 -4.83
C ALA A 28 0.57 -9.53 -6.17
N ALA A 29 1.30 -8.42 -6.29
CA ALA A 29 2.07 -8.10 -7.48
C ALA A 29 3.13 -9.17 -7.77
N PHE A 30 3.85 -9.61 -6.74
CA PHE A 30 4.88 -10.65 -6.85
C PHE A 30 4.31 -12.01 -7.28
N ASP A 31 3.18 -12.43 -6.70
CA ASP A 31 2.50 -13.66 -7.11
C ASP A 31 2.03 -13.58 -8.57
N LEU A 32 1.52 -12.42 -9.00
CA LEU A 32 1.13 -12.19 -10.38
C LEU A 32 2.33 -12.16 -11.35
N MET A 33 3.49 -11.64 -10.92
CA MET A 33 4.73 -11.71 -11.72
C MET A 33 5.14 -13.16 -11.99
N ARG A 34 4.97 -14.05 -11.02
CA ARG A 34 5.23 -15.49 -11.22
C ARG A 34 4.18 -16.16 -12.09
N ALA A 35 2.92 -15.73 -11.98
CA ALA A 35 1.84 -16.29 -12.78
C ALA A 35 1.94 -15.88 -14.26
N VAL A 36 2.28 -14.61 -14.54
CA VAL A 36 2.30 -14.05 -15.89
C VAL A 36 3.37 -14.70 -16.78
N GLU A 37 4.46 -15.22 -16.21
CA GLU A 37 5.49 -16.01 -16.91
C GLU A 37 4.94 -17.29 -17.56
N LYS A 38 3.81 -17.81 -17.06
CA LYS A 38 3.20 -19.07 -17.51
C LYS A 38 1.99 -18.86 -18.42
N VAL A 39 1.60 -17.62 -18.69
CA VAL A 39 0.40 -17.29 -19.47
C VAL A 39 0.74 -17.19 -20.95
N ALA A 40 0.12 -18.05 -21.76
CA ALA A 40 0.25 -18.04 -23.22
C ALA A 40 -0.75 -17.10 -23.93
N ASP A 41 -1.87 -16.77 -23.27
CA ASP A 41 -2.83 -15.79 -23.78
C ASP A 41 -2.24 -14.37 -23.62
N GLU A 42 -1.77 -13.78 -24.72
CA GLU A 42 -1.12 -12.46 -24.71
C GLU A 42 -2.05 -11.32 -24.24
N VAL A 43 -3.37 -11.44 -24.46
CA VAL A 43 -4.33 -10.43 -23.98
C VAL A 43 -4.44 -10.51 -22.47
N LEU A 44 -4.57 -11.73 -21.94
CA LEU A 44 -4.56 -11.95 -20.49
C LEU A 44 -3.22 -11.53 -19.88
N ARG A 45 -2.09 -11.87 -20.54
CA ARG A 45 -0.74 -11.51 -20.11
C ARG A 45 -0.59 -10.00 -19.98
N GLN A 46 -1.00 -9.23 -20.98
CA GLN A 46 -0.94 -7.77 -20.93
C GLN A 46 -1.84 -7.18 -19.84
N ARG A 47 -3.02 -7.77 -19.60
CA ARG A 47 -3.90 -7.34 -18.50
C ARG A 47 -3.24 -7.58 -17.14
N LEU A 48 -2.61 -8.73 -16.94
CA LEU A 48 -1.89 -9.04 -15.70
C LEU A 48 -0.69 -8.12 -15.48
N LEU A 49 0.08 -7.79 -16.53
CA LEU A 49 1.17 -6.81 -16.45
C LEU A 49 0.66 -5.43 -16.00
N ASN A 50 -0.48 -4.98 -16.53
CA ASN A 50 -1.09 -3.73 -16.11
C ASN A 50 -1.56 -3.78 -14.64
N THR A 51 -2.10 -4.91 -14.19
CA THR A 51 -2.48 -5.13 -12.79
C THR A 51 -1.27 -5.11 -11.87
N ILE A 52 -0.17 -5.78 -12.22
CA ILE A 52 1.09 -5.76 -11.47
C ILE A 52 1.59 -4.31 -11.30
N HIS A 53 1.58 -3.54 -12.39
CA HIS A 53 2.01 -2.15 -12.33
C HIS A 53 1.13 -1.32 -11.39
N ARG A 54 -0.20 -1.47 -11.45
CA ARG A 54 -1.12 -0.79 -10.54
C ARG A 54 -0.91 -1.18 -9.08
N LEU A 55 -0.74 -2.46 -8.77
CA LEU A 55 -0.49 -2.90 -7.40
C LEU A 55 0.78 -2.29 -6.80
N ASN A 56 1.86 -2.23 -7.60
CA ASN A 56 3.10 -1.57 -7.17
C ASN A 56 2.91 -0.07 -6.97
N GLN A 57 2.16 0.59 -7.86
CA GLN A 57 1.82 2.01 -7.72
C GLN A 57 0.98 2.28 -6.47
N ASP A 58 -0.06 1.48 -6.23
CA ASP A 58 -0.92 1.59 -5.05
C ASP A 58 -0.11 1.40 -3.75
N ALA A 59 0.82 0.43 -3.74
CA ALA A 59 1.70 0.23 -2.59
C ALA A 59 2.60 1.45 -2.32
N HIS A 60 3.14 2.06 -3.37
CA HIS A 60 3.93 3.28 -3.25
C HIS A 60 3.09 4.45 -2.70
N GLU A 61 1.92 4.70 -3.27
CA GLU A 61 1.01 5.77 -2.85
C GLU A 61 0.54 5.59 -1.39
N LEU A 62 0.30 4.35 -0.94
CA LEU A 62 -0.02 4.05 0.45
C LEU A 62 1.12 4.39 1.41
N ARG A 63 2.37 4.14 1.01
CA ARG A 63 3.56 4.52 1.79
C ARG A 63 3.73 6.04 1.86
N GLU A 64 3.49 6.76 0.76
CA GLU A 64 3.47 8.23 0.77
C GLU A 64 2.37 8.79 1.67
N ALA A 65 1.16 8.22 1.59
CA ALA A 65 0.04 8.61 2.44
C ALA A 65 0.35 8.37 3.92
N ARG A 66 0.98 7.25 4.27
CA ARG A 66 1.47 6.98 5.63
C ARG A 66 2.46 8.04 6.11
N ASP A 67 3.41 8.44 5.27
CA ASP A 67 4.42 9.45 5.61
C ASP A 67 3.80 10.83 5.80
N SER A 68 2.77 11.17 5.02
CA SER A 68 2.00 12.40 5.22
C SER A 68 1.32 12.45 6.61
N VAL A 69 0.80 11.31 7.10
CA VAL A 69 0.19 11.18 8.42
C VAL A 69 1.21 11.40 9.54
N GLU A 70 2.46 10.97 9.34
CA GLU A 70 3.57 11.24 10.26
C GLU A 70 3.92 12.72 10.30
N GLN A 71 4.02 13.39 9.14
CA GLN A 71 4.30 14.83 9.07
C GLN A 71 3.23 15.69 9.76
N VAL A 72 1.94 15.35 9.59
CA VAL A 72 0.85 16.04 10.29
C VAL A 72 0.94 15.83 11.79
N SER A 73 1.27 14.62 12.24
CA SER A 73 1.37 14.31 13.67
C SER A 73 2.55 15.01 14.36
N VAL A 74 3.68 15.17 13.66
CA VAL A 74 4.84 15.93 14.16
C VAL A 74 4.54 17.42 14.29
N ARG A 75 3.71 17.99 13.41
CA ARG A 75 3.33 19.43 13.48
C ARG A 75 2.33 19.76 14.57
N LEU A 76 1.59 18.76 15.07
CA LEU A 76 0.52 18.93 16.06
C LEU A 76 0.95 18.56 17.50
N ALA A 77 2.14 17.98 17.68
CA ALA A 77 2.72 17.60 18.97
C ALA A 77 3.70 18.67 19.48
#